data_AF-A0A7R8W2C9-F1
#
_entry.id   AF-A0A7R8W2C9-F1
#
_cell.length_a   1.000
_cell.length_b   1.000
_cell.length_c   1.000
_cell.angle_alpha   90.00
_cell.angle_beta   90.00
_cell.angle_gamma   90.00
#
_symmetry.space_group_name_H-M   'P 1'
#
loop_
_entity.id
_entity.type
_entity.pdbx_description
1 polymer ?
#
loop_
_entity_poly.entity_id
_entity_poly.type
_entity_poly.pdbx_seq_one_letter_code
_entity_poly.pdbx_strand_id
1 'polypeptide(L)'
;QSCKISPNEDISPASPKMNLPVVAPEVMRTASERHQKGLMSPYIYQILTQGEMKLPVLLEDENHKEFPSIHLLYRPVRQMVYAIVFNLHHYMYMATKGKDKAVRTEKSEVPDLRVREWVWSKNNPYQSPDMVKAEQIGWGVPTIQRLWFGGSIDDKRRRLRAFLTCMRSDTPLMLNPAYVPQHLLVMATVLRYIMSCNKPVLRKPELDAIIVQAFSPELMNAQYLQELQVRHETSSLQ
;
A
#
# COMPACT_ATOMS: atom_id res chain seq x y z
N GLN A 1 -48.66 -0.50 8.74
CA GLN A 1 -48.14 -0.92 7.41
C GLN A 1 -46.79 -1.58 7.63
N SER A 2 -46.73 -2.88 7.41
CA SER A 2 -45.53 -3.69 7.64
C SER A 2 -44.58 -3.54 6.46
N CYS A 3 -43.37 -3.03 6.67
CA CYS A 3 -42.33 -2.96 5.66
C CYS A 3 -41.76 -4.36 5.44
N LYS A 4 -42.11 -4.98 4.31
CA LYS A 4 -41.49 -6.21 3.81
C LYS A 4 -40.09 -5.85 3.28
N ILE A 5 -39.06 -6.41 3.91
CA ILE A 5 -37.70 -6.41 3.37
C ILE A 5 -37.65 -7.51 2.31
N SER A 6 -37.43 -7.14 1.05
CA SER A 6 -37.19 -8.08 -0.05
C SER A 6 -35.76 -8.65 0.05
N PRO A 7 -35.57 -9.97 0.01
CA PRO A 7 -34.25 -10.58 -0.04
C PRO A 7 -33.86 -10.81 -1.50
N ASN A 8 -33.18 -9.85 -2.11
CA ASN A 8 -32.41 -10.09 -3.34
C ASN A 8 -30.99 -9.63 -3.07
N GLU A 9 -30.18 -10.51 -2.48
CA GLU A 9 -28.74 -10.43 -2.65
C GLU A 9 -28.45 -10.73 -4.13
N ASP A 10 -28.06 -9.70 -4.87
CA ASP A 10 -27.52 -9.84 -6.21
C ASP A 10 -26.26 -10.72 -6.13
N ILE A 11 -26.43 -11.99 -6.51
CA ILE A 11 -25.33 -12.90 -6.82
C ILE A 11 -24.69 -12.35 -8.08
N SER A 12 -23.68 -11.50 -7.89
CA SER A 12 -22.80 -11.04 -8.96
C SER A 12 -22.25 -12.27 -9.69
N PRO A 13 -22.24 -12.31 -11.03
CA PRO A 13 -21.78 -13.47 -11.78
C PRO A 13 -20.33 -13.77 -11.36
N ALA A 14 -20.07 -15.02 -10.97
CA ALA A 14 -18.76 -15.45 -10.51
C ALA A 14 -17.69 -15.04 -11.54
N SER A 15 -16.86 -14.07 -11.18
CA SER A 15 -15.76 -13.61 -12.00
C SER A 15 -14.88 -14.82 -12.35
N PRO A 16 -14.36 -14.94 -13.59
CA PRO A 16 -13.53 -16.07 -13.97
C PRO A 16 -12.37 -16.20 -12.98
N LYS A 17 -12.15 -17.40 -12.43
CA LYS A 17 -11.09 -17.66 -11.45
C LYS A 17 -9.75 -17.24 -12.04
N MET A 18 -9.04 -16.33 -11.38
CA MET A 18 -7.69 -15.95 -11.82
C MET A 18 -6.70 -17.06 -11.50
N ASN A 19 -5.78 -17.30 -12.43
CA ASN A 19 -4.65 -18.19 -12.23
C ASN A 19 -3.62 -17.49 -11.33
N LEU A 20 -3.75 -17.71 -10.02
CA LEU A 20 -2.83 -17.16 -9.03
C LEU A 20 -1.62 -18.08 -8.83
N PRO A 21 -0.41 -17.51 -8.60
CA PRO A 21 0.73 -18.28 -8.16
C PRO A 21 0.43 -19.04 -6.87
N VAL A 22 0.94 -20.27 -6.78
CA VAL A 22 0.77 -21.11 -5.59
C VAL A 22 1.53 -20.50 -4.41
N VAL A 23 0.83 -20.34 -3.29
CA VAL A 23 1.38 -19.82 -2.03
C VAL A 23 1.49 -20.98 -1.02
N ALA A 24 2.48 -20.91 -0.12
CA ALA A 24 2.72 -21.96 0.88
C ALA A 24 1.46 -22.24 1.73
N PRO A 25 1.10 -23.52 1.99
CA PRO A 25 -0.12 -23.86 2.74
C PRO A 25 -0.21 -23.24 4.14
N GLU A 26 0.91 -23.09 4.83
CA GLU A 26 0.97 -22.46 6.16
C GLU A 26 0.64 -20.96 6.13
N VAL A 27 1.01 -20.26 5.05
CA VAL A 27 0.67 -18.87 4.81
C VAL A 27 -0.84 -18.75 4.60
N MET A 28 -1.42 -19.63 3.78
CA MET A 28 -2.87 -19.66 3.54
C MET A 28 -3.67 -19.95 4.81
N ARG A 29 -3.23 -20.94 5.61
CA ARG A 29 -3.85 -21.27 6.90
C ARG A 29 -3.81 -20.08 7.86
N THR A 30 -2.64 -19.47 8.02
CA THR A 30 -2.45 -18.29 8.89
C THR A 30 -3.28 -17.10 8.42
N ALA A 31 -3.33 -16.85 7.10
CA ALA A 31 -4.13 -15.77 6.54
C ALA A 31 -5.62 -15.98 6.81
N SER A 32 -6.13 -17.22 6.63
CA SER A 32 -7.52 -17.58 6.90
C SER A 32 -7.87 -17.38 8.39
N GLU A 33 -7.07 -17.95 9.30
CA GLU A 33 -7.30 -17.84 10.75
C GLU A 33 -7.25 -16.39 11.24
N ARG A 34 -6.27 -15.60 10.79
CA ARG A 34 -6.14 -14.19 11.20
C ARG A 34 -7.22 -13.31 10.59
N HIS A 35 -7.67 -13.60 9.37
CA HIS A 35 -8.79 -12.89 8.74
C HIS A 35 -10.08 -13.12 9.54
N GLN A 36 -10.39 -14.36 9.89
CA GLN A 36 -11.56 -14.70 10.73
C GLN A 36 -11.53 -14.01 12.11
N LYS A 37 -10.33 -13.84 12.69
CA LYS A 37 -10.14 -13.18 13.99
C LYS A 37 -9.93 -11.66 13.92
N GLY A 38 -9.93 -11.05 12.73
CA GLY A 38 -9.63 -9.62 12.57
C GLY A 38 -8.18 -9.22 12.95
N LEU A 39 -7.23 -10.16 12.94
CA LEU A 39 -5.82 -9.95 13.31
C LEU A 39 -4.91 -9.64 12.10
N MET A 40 -5.50 -9.30 10.96
CA MET A 40 -4.83 -9.01 9.70
C MET A 40 -5.67 -8.04 8.87
N SER A 41 -5.03 -7.31 7.97
CA SER A 41 -5.75 -6.51 6.98
C SER A 41 -6.80 -7.37 6.26
N PRO A 42 -8.04 -6.87 6.10
CA PRO A 42 -9.14 -7.62 5.51
C PRO A 42 -8.86 -8.07 4.07
N TYR A 43 -7.94 -7.39 3.38
CA TYR A 43 -7.65 -7.63 1.96
C TYR A 43 -6.70 -8.81 1.71
N ILE A 44 -5.82 -9.15 2.65
CA ILE A 44 -4.73 -10.11 2.39
C ILE A 44 -5.27 -11.50 2.04
N TYR A 45 -6.26 -11.98 2.80
CA TYR A 45 -6.87 -13.28 2.53
C TYR A 45 -7.62 -13.30 1.19
N GLN A 46 -8.33 -12.22 0.86
CA GLN A 46 -9.03 -12.08 -0.42
C GLN A 46 -8.06 -12.04 -1.60
N ILE A 47 -6.95 -11.29 -1.48
CA ILE A 47 -5.89 -11.24 -2.50
C ILE A 47 -5.30 -12.64 -2.71
N LEU A 48 -4.99 -13.36 -1.63
CA LEU A 48 -4.38 -14.70 -1.70
C LEU A 48 -5.31 -15.77 -2.30
N THR A 49 -6.62 -15.66 -2.10
CA THR A 49 -7.61 -16.69 -2.52
C THR A 49 -8.25 -16.40 -3.87
N GLN A 50 -8.60 -15.13 -4.12
CA GLN A 50 -9.38 -14.71 -5.29
C GLN A 50 -8.56 -13.82 -6.23
N GLY A 51 -7.47 -13.21 -5.74
CA GLY A 51 -6.71 -12.26 -6.52
C GLY A 51 -7.45 -10.93 -6.69
N GLU A 52 -8.37 -10.64 -5.78
CA GLU A 52 -9.19 -9.44 -5.86
C GLU A 52 -9.10 -8.63 -4.58
N MET A 53 -9.39 -7.35 -4.70
CA MET A 53 -9.49 -6.42 -3.59
C MET A 53 -10.59 -5.41 -3.89
N LYS A 54 -11.54 -5.26 -2.97
CA LYS A 54 -12.56 -4.20 -3.05
C LYS A 54 -12.13 -3.01 -2.21
N LEU A 55 -11.82 -1.90 -2.87
CA LEU A 55 -11.43 -0.66 -2.21
C LEU A 55 -12.67 0.06 -1.66
N PRO A 56 -12.58 0.70 -0.49
CA PRO A 56 -13.71 1.43 0.09
C PRO A 56 -14.04 2.66 -0.77
N VAL A 57 -15.32 3.05 -0.75
CA VAL A 57 -15.74 4.35 -1.29
C VAL A 57 -15.20 5.44 -0.37
N LEU A 58 -14.60 6.47 -0.95
CA LEU A 58 -14.04 7.60 -0.22
C LEU A 58 -14.72 8.89 -0.68
N LEU A 59 -14.82 9.85 0.22
CA LEU A 59 -15.37 11.17 -0.08
C LEU A 59 -14.27 12.01 -0.72
N GLU A 60 -14.16 11.94 -2.04
CA GLU A 60 -13.24 12.75 -2.85
C GLU A 60 -14.00 13.83 -3.63
N ASP A 61 -13.37 14.97 -3.87
CA ASP A 61 -13.94 16.02 -4.70
C ASP A 61 -13.75 15.68 -6.19
N GLU A 62 -14.80 15.09 -6.77
CA GLU A 62 -14.85 14.67 -8.18
C GLU A 62 -14.72 15.84 -9.18
N ASN A 63 -15.03 17.07 -8.76
CA ASN A 63 -14.95 18.25 -9.61
C ASN A 63 -13.55 18.87 -9.59
N HIS A 64 -12.75 18.59 -8.54
CA HIS A 64 -11.42 19.15 -8.34
C HIS A 64 -10.33 18.13 -8.66
N LYS A 65 -9.99 18.04 -9.96
CA LYS A 65 -9.00 17.08 -10.49
C LYS A 65 -7.53 17.49 -10.26
N GLU A 66 -7.27 18.41 -9.32
CA GLU A 66 -5.90 18.85 -8.99
C GLU A 66 -5.06 17.66 -8.51
N PHE A 67 -5.67 16.78 -7.70
CA PHE A 67 -5.00 15.62 -7.12
C PHE A 67 -5.54 14.30 -7.72
N PRO A 68 -4.68 13.28 -7.89
CA PRO A 68 -5.16 11.95 -8.22
C PRO A 68 -5.98 11.38 -7.04
N SER A 69 -6.95 10.51 -7.34
CA SER A 69 -7.63 9.72 -6.32
C SER A 69 -6.61 9.01 -5.42
N ILE A 70 -6.88 8.94 -4.13
CA ILE A 70 -6.04 8.28 -3.13
C ILE A 70 -5.79 6.80 -3.48
N HIS A 71 -6.77 6.16 -4.12
CA HIS A 71 -6.63 4.80 -4.63
C HIS A 71 -5.55 4.71 -5.69
N LEU A 72 -5.46 5.70 -6.59
CA LEU A 72 -4.39 5.82 -7.58
C LEU A 72 -3.07 6.24 -6.94
N LEU A 73 -3.10 7.15 -5.97
CA LEU A 73 -1.91 7.65 -5.27
C LEU A 73 -1.13 6.50 -4.62
N TYR A 74 -1.83 5.58 -3.95
CA TYR A 74 -1.22 4.42 -3.28
C TYR A 74 -1.21 3.13 -4.11
N ARG A 75 -1.65 3.17 -5.38
CA ARG A 75 -1.57 2.00 -6.27
C ARG A 75 -0.13 1.46 -6.40
N PRO A 76 0.92 2.28 -6.60
CA PRO A 76 2.30 1.77 -6.66
C PRO A 76 2.71 0.96 -5.43
N VAL A 77 2.29 1.38 -4.23
CA VAL A 77 2.53 0.63 -2.99
C VAL A 77 1.88 -0.75 -3.06
N ARG A 78 0.61 -0.81 -3.49
CA ARG A 78 -0.11 -2.09 -3.63
C ARG A 78 0.51 -3.00 -4.69
N GLN A 79 0.97 -2.45 -5.82
CA GLN A 79 1.68 -3.21 -6.85
C GLN A 79 2.93 -3.92 -6.32
N MET A 80 3.72 -3.22 -5.49
CA MET A 80 4.88 -3.82 -4.80
C MET A 80 4.42 -4.86 -3.76
N VAL A 81 3.35 -4.60 -3.01
CA VAL A 81 2.79 -5.58 -2.07
C VAL A 81 2.36 -6.86 -2.77
N TYR A 82 1.67 -6.78 -3.92
CA TYR A 82 1.31 -7.95 -4.71
C TYR A 82 2.54 -8.75 -5.14
N ALA A 83 3.62 -8.08 -5.54
CA ALA A 83 4.87 -8.73 -5.88
C ALA A 83 5.51 -9.47 -4.69
N ILE A 84 5.40 -8.95 -3.47
CA ILE A 84 5.88 -9.61 -2.25
C ILE A 84 5.00 -10.82 -1.92
N VAL A 85 3.68 -10.63 -1.91
CA VAL A 85 2.70 -11.65 -1.51
C VAL A 85 2.83 -12.90 -2.38
N PHE A 86 2.99 -12.72 -3.69
CA PHE A 86 3.12 -13.81 -4.66
C PHE A 86 4.57 -14.09 -5.08
N ASN A 87 5.56 -13.56 -4.36
CA ASN A 87 6.97 -13.85 -4.57
C ASN A 87 7.44 -13.64 -6.03
N LEU A 88 7.01 -12.55 -6.66
CA LEU A 88 7.31 -12.23 -8.06
C LEU A 88 8.82 -12.21 -8.35
N HIS A 89 9.61 -11.71 -7.39
CA HIS A 89 11.07 -11.69 -7.51
C HIS A 89 11.65 -13.09 -7.80
N HIS A 90 11.13 -14.14 -7.16
CA HIS A 90 11.59 -15.51 -7.39
C HIS A 90 11.32 -15.97 -8.83
N TYR A 91 10.11 -15.74 -9.35
CA TYR A 91 9.76 -16.08 -10.73
C TYR A 91 10.65 -15.35 -11.74
N MET A 92 10.92 -14.06 -11.52
CA MET A 92 11.80 -13.28 -12.39
C MET A 92 13.25 -13.75 -12.32
N TYR A 93 13.73 -14.10 -11.13
CA TYR A 93 15.08 -14.64 -10.95
C TYR A 93 15.25 -16.02 -11.61
N MET A 94 14.24 -16.90 -11.53
CA MET A 94 14.26 -18.19 -12.22
C MET A 94 14.21 -18.03 -13.74
N ALA A 95 13.36 -17.13 -14.25
CA ALA A 95 13.26 -16.86 -15.68
C ALA A 95 14.53 -16.23 -16.28
N THR A 96 15.27 -15.43 -15.50
CA THR A 96 16.55 -14.85 -15.92
C THR A 96 17.67 -15.89 -15.90
N LYS A 97 17.82 -16.68 -14.83
CA LYS A 97 18.81 -17.77 -14.77
C LYS A 97 18.56 -18.91 -15.75
N GLY A 98 17.30 -19.20 -16.07
CA GLY A 98 16.94 -20.23 -17.05
C GLY A 98 17.32 -19.88 -18.49
N LYS A 99 17.48 -18.58 -18.81
CA LYS A 99 17.94 -18.13 -20.14
C LYS A 99 19.43 -18.38 -20.37
N ASP A 100 20.23 -18.40 -19.31
CA ASP A 100 21.68 -18.65 -19.40
C ASP A 100 22.03 -20.14 -19.49
N LYS A 101 21.09 -21.04 -19.18
CA LYS A 101 21.23 -22.50 -19.28
C LYS A 101 20.28 -23.05 -20.34
N ALA A 102 20.63 -22.86 -21.61
CA ALA A 102 19.85 -23.37 -22.73
C ALA A 102 19.83 -24.92 -22.78
N VAL A 103 18.86 -25.54 -22.09
CA VAL A 103 18.23 -26.80 -22.51
C VAL A 103 16.73 -26.57 -22.47
N ARG A 104 16.11 -26.68 -23.65
CA ARG A 104 14.69 -26.45 -23.90
C ARG A 104 13.86 -27.53 -23.20
N THR A 105 13.36 -27.24 -22.01
CA THR A 105 12.19 -27.94 -21.47
C THR A 105 11.41 -26.92 -20.63
N GLU A 106 10.26 -26.51 -21.18
CA GLU A 106 9.31 -25.53 -20.63
C GLU A 106 9.86 -24.10 -20.48
N LYS A 107 9.35 -23.18 -21.29
CA LYS A 107 9.53 -21.75 -21.05
C LYS A 107 9.02 -21.44 -19.64
N SER A 108 9.92 -21.21 -18.67
CA SER A 108 9.56 -20.56 -17.41
C SER A 108 9.18 -19.11 -17.73
N GLU A 109 7.96 -18.93 -18.22
CA GLU A 109 7.39 -17.60 -18.43
C GLU A 109 7.12 -16.99 -17.05
N VAL A 110 7.60 -15.76 -16.85
CA VAL A 110 7.26 -15.00 -15.65
C VAL A 110 5.74 -14.83 -15.65
N PRO A 111 5.02 -15.25 -14.59
CA PRO A 111 3.58 -15.14 -14.57
C PRO A 111 3.17 -13.67 -14.69
N ASP A 112 2.19 -13.37 -15.56
CA ASP A 112 1.58 -12.04 -15.63
C ASP A 112 0.69 -11.83 -14.40
N LEU A 113 1.32 -11.50 -13.28
CA LEU A 113 0.65 -11.38 -12.00
C LEU A 113 -0.17 -10.08 -11.95
N ARG A 114 -1.49 -10.23 -11.98
CA ARG A 114 -2.45 -9.13 -11.84
C ARG A 114 -3.46 -9.41 -10.74
N VAL A 115 -3.85 -8.34 -10.06
CA VAL A 115 -4.89 -8.32 -9.03
C VAL A 115 -6.04 -7.45 -9.53
N ARG A 116 -7.28 -7.92 -9.35
CA ARG A 116 -8.51 -7.16 -9.67
C ARG A 116 -8.80 -6.18 -8.54
N GLU A 117 -8.67 -4.88 -8.81
CA GLU A 117 -9.08 -3.84 -7.87
C GLU A 117 -10.48 -3.34 -8.22
N TRP A 118 -11.45 -3.61 -7.37
CA TRP A 118 -12.78 -3.03 -7.48
C TRP A 118 -12.75 -1.63 -6.86
N VAL A 119 -12.78 -0.61 -7.71
CA VAL A 119 -12.75 0.80 -7.32
C VAL A 119 -14.07 1.43 -7.71
N TRP A 120 -14.70 2.13 -6.77
CA TRP A 120 -15.93 2.85 -7.06
C TRP A 120 -15.61 4.17 -7.77
N SER A 121 -16.41 4.51 -8.77
CA SER A 121 -16.53 5.86 -9.31
C SER A 121 -17.95 6.07 -9.83
N LYS A 122 -18.35 7.33 -10.09
CA LYS A 122 -19.66 7.64 -10.69
C LYS A 122 -19.91 6.90 -12.02
N ASN A 123 -18.85 6.71 -12.81
CA ASN A 123 -18.91 6.05 -14.11
C ASN A 123 -18.75 4.53 -14.01
N ASN A 124 -18.30 4.01 -12.87
CA ASN A 124 -18.08 2.59 -12.62
C ASN A 124 -18.42 2.27 -11.15
N PRO A 125 -19.71 2.07 -10.82
CA PRO A 125 -20.14 1.70 -9.47
C PRO A 125 -19.86 0.21 -9.20
N TYR A 126 -18.58 -0.18 -9.17
CA TYR A 126 -18.12 -1.57 -9.07
C TYR A 126 -18.64 -2.50 -10.18
N GLN A 127 -18.80 -2.01 -11.40
CA GLN A 127 -19.24 -2.81 -12.54
C GLN A 127 -18.08 -3.58 -13.17
N SER A 128 -16.89 -2.97 -13.23
CA SER A 128 -15.68 -3.59 -13.74
C SER A 128 -14.48 -3.35 -12.82
N PRO A 129 -13.61 -4.35 -12.62
CA PRO A 129 -12.40 -4.17 -11.83
C PRO A 129 -11.25 -3.63 -12.68
N ASP A 130 -10.37 -2.86 -12.04
CA ASP A 130 -9.08 -2.47 -12.60
C ASP A 130 -8.10 -3.64 -12.52
N MET A 131 -7.49 -4.01 -13.65
CA MET A 131 -6.46 -5.06 -13.69
C MET A 131 -5.09 -4.47 -13.32
N VAL A 132 -4.72 -4.58 -12.04
CA VAL A 132 -3.49 -3.98 -11.52
C VAL A 132 -2.35 -4.99 -11.51
N LYS A 133 -1.31 -4.70 -12.29
CA LYS A 133 -0.12 -5.55 -12.41
C LYS A 133 0.81 -5.37 -11.21
N ALA A 134 1.31 -6.48 -10.66
CA ALA A 134 2.35 -6.46 -9.64
C ALA A 134 3.67 -5.88 -10.19
N GLU A 135 4.38 -5.11 -9.37
CA GLU A 135 5.61 -4.42 -9.77
C GLU A 135 6.82 -5.02 -9.05
N GLN A 136 7.87 -5.33 -9.82
CA GLN A 136 9.07 -5.95 -9.28
C GLN A 136 9.77 -5.02 -8.29
N ILE A 137 10.24 -5.61 -7.18
CA ILE A 137 11.10 -4.92 -6.22
C ILE A 137 12.56 -5.12 -6.63
N GLY A 138 13.34 -4.02 -6.63
CA GLY A 138 14.74 -3.99 -7.09
C GLY A 138 15.75 -4.75 -6.23
N TRP A 139 15.32 -5.61 -5.32
CA TRP A 139 16.21 -6.45 -4.50
C TRP A 139 15.55 -7.79 -4.16
N GLY A 140 16.37 -8.74 -3.71
CA GLY A 140 15.94 -10.10 -3.33
C GLY A 140 15.10 -10.13 -2.05
N VAL A 141 13.85 -9.69 -2.14
CA VAL A 141 12.88 -9.77 -1.06
C VAL A 141 12.60 -11.24 -0.72
N PRO A 142 12.64 -11.64 0.56
CA PRO A 142 12.26 -12.99 0.96
C PRO A 142 10.81 -13.32 0.62
N THR A 143 10.50 -14.62 0.64
CA THR A 143 9.13 -15.11 0.52
C THR A 143 8.25 -14.56 1.65
N ILE A 144 6.95 -14.42 1.39
CA ILE A 144 5.97 -14.00 2.40
C ILE A 144 6.00 -14.90 3.64
N GLN A 145 6.26 -16.21 3.44
CA GLN A 145 6.46 -17.19 4.49
C GLN A 145 7.61 -16.80 5.43
N ARG A 146 8.78 -16.48 4.88
CA ARG A 146 9.93 -16.03 5.67
C ARG A 146 9.68 -14.66 6.32
N LEU A 147 8.98 -13.75 5.63
CA LEU A 147 8.64 -12.45 6.21
C LEU A 147 7.68 -12.58 7.41
N TRP A 148 6.72 -13.50 7.37
CA TRP A 148 5.72 -13.68 8.43
C TRP A 148 6.23 -14.50 9.61
N PHE A 149 6.95 -15.60 9.33
CA PHE A 149 7.35 -16.57 10.36
C PHE A 149 8.82 -16.46 10.75
N GLY A 150 9.62 -15.68 10.01
CA GLY A 150 11.03 -15.44 10.33
C GLY A 150 11.23 -14.69 11.64
N GLY A 151 11.85 -15.35 12.61
CA GLY A 151 12.13 -14.82 13.94
C GLY A 151 13.48 -14.14 14.10
N SER A 152 14.40 -14.30 13.13
CA SER A 152 15.76 -13.77 13.25
C SER A 152 15.80 -12.24 13.17
N ILE A 153 16.89 -11.65 13.66
CA ILE A 153 17.12 -10.20 13.55
C ILE A 153 17.15 -9.77 12.07
N ASP A 154 17.72 -10.61 11.20
CA ASP A 154 17.75 -10.32 9.77
C ASP A 154 16.36 -10.36 9.13
N ASP A 155 15.46 -11.22 9.61
CA ASP A 155 14.07 -11.23 9.13
C ASP A 155 13.33 -9.96 9.59
N LYS A 156 13.60 -9.45 10.80
CA LYS A 156 13.08 -8.15 11.26
C LYS A 156 13.60 -7.00 10.38
N ARG A 157 14.89 -6.98 10.09
CA ARG A 157 15.51 -5.99 9.18
C ARG A 157 14.92 -6.06 7.77
N ARG A 158 14.72 -7.26 7.23
CA ARG A 158 14.13 -7.45 5.90
C ARG A 158 12.66 -7.06 5.82
N ARG A 159 11.88 -7.30 6.88
CA ARG A 159 10.50 -6.77 7.00
C ARG A 159 10.48 -5.25 6.96
N LEU A 160 11.33 -4.61 7.75
CA LEU A 160 11.43 -3.15 7.78
C LEU A 160 11.89 -2.60 6.43
N ARG A 161 12.90 -3.21 5.80
CA ARG A 161 13.36 -2.84 4.47
C ARG A 161 12.26 -2.99 3.42
N ALA A 162 11.48 -4.06 3.45
CA ALA A 162 10.36 -4.26 2.53
C ALA A 162 9.30 -3.16 2.68
N PHE A 163 8.93 -2.81 3.92
CA PHE A 163 8.05 -1.67 4.20
C PHE A 163 8.61 -0.36 3.66
N LEU A 164 9.87 -0.03 3.98
CA LEU A 164 10.52 1.19 3.50
C LEU A 164 10.64 1.23 1.98
N THR A 165 10.88 0.09 1.33
CA THR A 165 10.93 -0.01 -0.13
C THR A 165 9.57 0.33 -0.74
N CYS A 166 8.49 -0.25 -0.22
CA CYS A 166 7.13 0.06 -0.65
C CYS A 166 6.80 1.55 -0.50
N MET A 167 7.32 2.19 0.56
CA MET A 167 7.15 3.63 0.82
C MET A 167 8.24 4.52 0.18
N ARG A 168 9.05 3.99 -0.76
CA ARG A 168 10.15 4.72 -1.45
C ARG A 168 11.11 5.43 -0.50
N SER A 169 11.38 4.78 0.63
CA SER A 169 12.08 5.31 1.79
C SER A 169 13.22 4.41 2.27
N ASP A 170 13.65 3.42 1.46
CA ASP A 170 14.78 2.51 1.78
C ASP A 170 16.12 3.26 1.73
N THR A 171 16.39 4.06 2.76
CA THR A 171 17.63 4.83 2.92
C THR A 171 18.17 4.68 4.33
N PRO A 172 19.50 4.67 4.55
CA PRO A 172 20.09 4.55 5.89
C PRO A 172 19.64 5.64 6.87
N LEU A 173 19.35 6.85 6.36
CA LEU A 173 18.90 7.98 7.18
C LEU A 173 17.55 7.72 7.84
N MET A 174 16.63 7.01 7.17
CA MET A 174 15.32 6.68 7.72
C MET A 174 15.40 5.73 8.92
N LEU A 175 16.52 5.00 9.06
CA LEU A 175 16.74 4.06 10.17
C LEU A 175 17.56 4.66 11.30
N ASN A 176 18.07 5.88 11.15
CA ASN A 176 18.88 6.53 12.15
C ASN A 176 17.99 7.39 13.07
N PRO A 177 17.86 7.04 14.37
CA PRO A 177 17.01 7.78 15.31
C PRO A 177 17.42 9.23 15.52
N ALA A 178 18.67 9.60 15.22
CA ALA A 178 19.13 10.98 15.27
C ALA A 178 18.51 11.86 14.17
N TYR A 179 18.05 11.26 13.07
CA TYR A 179 17.38 11.96 11.97
C TYR A 179 15.87 11.76 11.99
N VAL A 180 15.41 10.53 12.25
CA VAL A 180 13.98 10.19 12.29
C VAL A 180 13.68 9.47 13.60
N PRO A 181 13.03 10.14 14.57
CA PRO A 181 12.59 9.50 15.80
C PRO A 181 11.70 8.29 15.50
N GLN A 182 11.87 7.20 16.27
CA GLN A 182 11.19 5.93 15.98
C GLN A 182 9.67 6.05 15.93
N HIS A 183 9.08 6.87 16.81
CA HIS A 183 7.63 7.10 16.86
C HIS A 183 7.10 7.89 15.65
N LEU A 184 7.95 8.62 14.92
CA LEU A 184 7.60 9.38 13.71
C LEU A 184 7.90 8.62 12.42
N LEU A 185 8.48 7.43 12.49
CA LEU A 185 8.94 6.69 11.31
C LEU A 185 7.82 6.49 10.27
N VAL A 186 6.63 6.09 10.70
CA VAL A 186 5.48 5.88 9.81
C VAL A 186 5.08 7.19 9.13
N MET A 187 4.93 8.26 9.91
CA MET A 187 4.59 9.60 9.39
C MET A 187 5.64 10.06 8.36
N ALA A 188 6.92 9.96 8.69
CA ALA A 188 8.02 10.34 7.80
C ALA A 188 8.00 9.55 6.49
N THR A 189 7.73 8.24 6.53
CA THR A 189 7.61 7.42 5.31
C THR A 189 6.41 7.78 4.45
N VAL A 190 5.27 8.13 5.06
CA VAL A 190 4.06 8.56 4.35
C VAL A 190 4.29 9.91 3.68
N LEU A 191 4.80 10.90 4.41
CA LEU A 191 5.10 12.23 3.87
C LEU A 191 6.12 12.14 2.74
N ARG A 192 7.20 11.39 2.94
CA ARG A 192 8.22 11.15 1.90
C ARG A 192 7.63 10.49 0.66
N TYR A 193 6.74 9.51 0.83
CA TYR A 193 6.06 8.87 -0.29
C TYR A 193 5.22 9.88 -1.08
N ILE A 194 4.37 10.66 -0.41
CA ILE A 194 3.52 11.68 -1.03
C ILE A 194 4.36 12.73 -1.77
N MET A 195 5.45 13.20 -1.16
CA MET A 195 6.40 14.14 -1.78
C MET A 195 7.15 13.55 -2.99
N SER A 196 7.28 12.22 -3.08
CA SER A 196 7.93 11.53 -4.20
C SER A 196 7.00 11.28 -5.40
N CYS A 197 5.71 11.60 -5.27
CA CYS A 197 4.76 11.41 -6.35
C CYS A 197 5.00 12.43 -7.47
N ASN A 198 4.87 12.00 -8.73
CA ASN A 198 5.11 12.86 -9.91
C ASN A 198 4.19 14.08 -9.95
N LYS A 199 3.00 13.98 -9.35
CA LYS A 199 2.09 15.11 -9.16
C LYS A 199 2.29 15.66 -7.75
N PRO A 200 2.57 16.96 -7.59
CA PRO A 200 2.72 17.55 -6.27
C PRO A 200 1.38 17.53 -5.55
N VAL A 201 1.22 16.62 -4.58
CA VAL A 201 0.04 16.54 -3.71
C VAL A 201 0.21 17.37 -2.45
N LEU A 202 1.45 17.49 -1.98
CA LEU A 202 1.82 18.23 -0.77
C LEU A 202 2.86 19.29 -1.13
N ARG A 203 2.61 20.54 -0.74
CA ARG A 203 3.50 21.68 -0.93
C ARG A 203 4.48 21.79 0.24
N LYS A 204 5.61 22.45 0.01
CA LYS A 204 6.65 22.64 1.04
C LYS A 204 6.11 23.28 2.33
N PRO A 205 5.32 24.37 2.31
CA PRO A 205 4.80 24.95 3.54
C PRO A 205 3.86 24.01 4.31
N GLU A 206 3.11 23.17 3.60
CA GLU A 206 2.21 22.17 4.21
C GLU A 206 3.03 21.06 4.87
N LEU A 207 4.09 20.60 4.22
CA LEU A 207 5.05 19.67 4.81
C LEU A 207 5.69 20.25 6.07
N ASP A 208 6.20 21.49 5.99
CA ASP A 208 6.83 22.17 7.13
C ASP A 208 5.85 22.30 8.30
N ALA A 209 4.58 22.65 8.03
CA ALA A 209 3.54 22.73 9.04
C ALA A 209 3.26 21.36 9.71
N ILE A 210 3.15 20.27 8.93
CA ILE A 210 2.95 18.93 9.48
C ILE A 210 4.13 18.50 10.35
N ILE A 211 5.36 18.77 9.91
CA ILE A 211 6.57 18.44 10.67
C ILE A 211 6.60 19.25 11.97
N VAL A 212 6.42 20.57 11.90
CA VAL A 212 6.44 21.44 13.09
C VAL A 212 5.36 20.99 14.10
N GLN A 213 4.16 20.66 13.63
CA GLN A 213 3.08 20.11 14.46
C GLN A 213 3.48 18.79 15.13
N ALA A 214 4.22 17.92 14.44
CA ALA A 214 4.65 16.63 14.98
C ALA A 214 5.75 16.75 16.05
N PHE A 215 6.55 17.82 16.01
CA PHE A 215 7.70 18.02 16.91
C PHE A 215 7.42 19.00 18.06
N SER A 216 6.49 19.94 17.90
CA SER A 216 6.16 20.92 18.95
C SER A 216 5.14 20.34 19.93
N PRO A 217 5.52 20.11 21.20
CA PRO A 217 4.55 19.74 22.23
C PRO A 217 3.54 20.85 22.51
N GLU A 218 3.91 22.12 22.29
CA GLU A 218 3.02 23.27 22.47
C GLU A 218 1.88 23.25 21.44
N LEU A 219 2.18 22.89 20.19
CA LEU A 219 1.14 22.78 19.15
C LEU A 219 0.21 21.59 19.36
N MET A 220 0.55 20.65 20.24
CA MET A 220 -0.39 19.59 20.66
C MET A 220 -1.37 20.07 21.74
N ASN A 221 -1.18 21.27 22.30
CA ASN A 221 -2.04 21.86 23.31
C ASN A 221 -3.15 22.70 22.67
N ALA A 222 -4.40 22.23 22.78
CA ALA A 222 -5.57 22.89 22.21
C ALA A 222 -5.83 24.30 22.79
N GLN A 223 -5.58 24.51 24.08
CA GLN A 223 -5.69 25.84 24.70
C GLN A 223 -4.67 26.81 24.11
N TYR A 224 -3.43 26.36 23.94
CA TYR A 224 -2.38 27.18 23.32
C TYR A 224 -2.73 27.54 21.87
N LEU A 225 -3.24 26.58 21.08
CA LEU A 225 -3.68 26.83 19.71
C LEU A 225 -4.86 27.82 19.63
N GLN A 226 -5.75 27.82 20.61
CA GLN A 226 -6.89 28.74 20.64
C GLN A 226 -6.46 30.20 20.84
N GLU A 227 -5.39 30.43 21.59
CA GLU A 227 -4.85 31.76 21.87
C GLU A 227 -3.88 32.27 20.78
N LEU A 228 -3.53 31.40 19.83
CA LEU A 228 -2.56 31.67 18.78
C LEU A 228 -3.14 32.66 17.75
N GLN A 229 -2.66 33.90 17.77
CA GLN A 229 -3.05 34.95 16.83
C GLN A 229 -1.96 35.15 15.78
N VAL A 230 -2.35 35.19 14.50
CA VAL A 230 -1.45 35.62 13.43
C VAL A 230 -1.16 37.09 13.64
N ARG A 231 0.11 37.44 13.93
CA ARG A 231 0.52 38.84 13.94
C ARG A 231 0.44 39.36 12.52
N HIS A 232 -0.57 40.20 12.25
CA HIS A 232 -0.60 41.01 11.04
C HIS A 232 0.52 42.05 11.16
N GLU A 233 1.71 41.72 10.63
CA GLU A 233 2.68 42.76 10.30
C GLU A 233 2.06 43.57 9.16
N THR A 234 1.41 44.67 9.54
CA THR A 234 1.08 45.72 8.59
C THR A 234 2.40 46.23 8.04
N SER A 235 2.60 46.08 6.75
CA SER A 235 3.69 46.68 6.00
C SER A 235 3.59 48.20 6.12
N SER A 236 4.10 48.76 7.22
CA SER A 236 4.48 50.16 7.29
C SER A 236 5.78 50.30 6.49
N LEU A 237 5.65 50.30 5.16
CA LEU A 237 6.61 50.97 4.30
C LEU A 237 6.39 52.48 4.50
N GLN A 238 7.15 53.05 5.43
CA GLN A 238 7.56 54.46 5.38
C GLN A 238 8.96 54.52 4.76
#